data_AF-A0A948MIW9-F1
#
_entry.id   AF-A0A948MIW9-F1
#
_cell.length_a   1.000
_cell.length_b   1.000
_cell.length_c   1.000
_cell.angle_alpha   90.00
_cell.angle_beta   90.00
_cell.angle_gamma   90.00
#
_symmetry.space_group_name_H-M   'P 1'
#
loop_
_entity.id
_entity.type
_entity.pdbx_description
1 polymer ?
#
loop_
_entity_poly.entity_id
_entity_poly.type
_entity_poly.pdbx_seq_one_letter_code
_entity_poly.pdbx_strand_id
1 'polypeptide(L)'
;MTRSIASLKLALVVAVAAATLAGCSSNNEETPIGASPKPAAPSNDKVNTPLKPEQVSASASVLEGPYYDAASDQLIVKIAVKNTGSVVYPVTGINAVTLGVVQKVPGQGGQPDTRASDTRAAFKEDIKPGATGEADVSLPADFAVAHKVEFEPLQENVVWFGYDLKQPTAVIGPFARCADGKGLCDGQGNPVPAK
;
A
#
# COMPACT_ATOMS: atom_id res chain seq x y z
N MET A 1 -8.22 33.65 44.95
CA MET A 1 -8.60 32.43 45.69
C MET A 1 -7.56 31.35 45.46
N THR A 2 -7.39 30.53 46.48
CA THR A 2 -6.26 29.68 46.86
C THR A 2 -5.90 28.57 45.87
N ARG A 3 -4.60 28.23 45.85
CA ARG A 3 -3.92 27.16 45.09
C ARG A 3 -4.51 25.77 45.33
N SER A 4 -4.36 24.87 44.35
CA SER A 4 -4.14 23.46 44.65
C SER A 4 -3.22 22.79 43.62
N ILE A 5 -2.04 22.39 44.09
CA ILE A 5 -1.06 21.53 43.42
C ILE A 5 -1.26 20.15 44.03
N ALA A 6 -1.53 19.13 43.23
CA ALA A 6 -1.52 17.74 43.68
C ALA A 6 -0.50 16.95 42.85
N SER A 7 0.63 16.68 43.49
CA SER A 7 1.63 15.70 43.07
C SER A 7 1.08 14.29 43.26
N LEU A 8 1.28 13.38 42.30
CA LEU A 8 1.21 11.95 42.59
C LEU A 8 2.21 11.15 41.75
N LYS A 9 2.72 10.10 42.39
CA LYS A 9 4.09 9.59 42.28
C LYS A 9 4.23 8.48 41.24
N LEU A 10 5.43 8.43 40.67
CA LEU A 10 6.02 7.33 39.90
C LEU A 10 6.04 6.02 40.71
N ALA A 11 5.67 4.90 40.11
CA ALA A 11 5.97 3.56 40.62
C ALA A 11 6.45 2.67 39.46
N LEU A 12 7.76 2.49 39.42
CA LEU A 12 8.50 1.52 38.62
C LEU A 12 8.40 0.16 39.32
N VAL A 13 7.91 -0.88 38.63
CA VAL A 13 7.97 -2.27 39.14
C VAL A 13 8.98 -3.03 38.31
N VAL A 14 10.17 -3.18 38.88
CA VAL A 14 11.20 -4.14 38.44
C VAL A 14 11.03 -5.37 39.34
N ALA A 15 10.75 -6.53 38.75
CA ALA A 15 10.83 -7.80 39.45
C ALA A 15 12.13 -8.51 39.05
N VAL A 16 13.13 -8.45 39.94
CA VAL A 16 14.32 -9.30 39.90
C VAL A 16 14.06 -10.46 40.86
N ALA A 17 14.09 -11.69 40.35
CA ALA A 17 14.19 -12.88 41.19
C ALA A 17 15.64 -13.36 41.16
N ALA A 18 16.28 -13.35 42.33
CA ALA A 18 17.59 -13.92 42.59
C ALA A 18 17.47 -15.05 43.63
N ALA A 19 18.15 -16.17 43.40
CA ALA A 19 18.53 -17.17 44.40
C ALA A 19 19.81 -17.88 43.89
N THR A 20 21.00 -17.37 44.26
CA THR A 20 21.97 -17.90 45.26
C THR A 20 22.54 -19.30 44.91
N LEU A 21 23.76 -19.41 44.34
CA LEU A 21 25.13 -19.38 44.92
C LEU A 21 25.55 -20.64 45.71
N ALA A 22 26.47 -21.44 45.15
CA ALA A 22 27.69 -21.95 45.82
C ALA A 22 28.55 -22.82 44.86
N GLY A 23 29.83 -22.50 44.70
CA GLY A 23 30.84 -23.37 44.08
C GLY A 23 32.01 -22.59 43.45
N CYS A 24 33.22 -22.76 43.99
CA CYS A 24 34.35 -21.84 43.93
C CYS A 24 35.30 -21.95 42.71
N SER A 25 35.99 -20.81 42.47
CA SER A 25 37.36 -20.63 41.95
C SER A 25 37.71 -20.87 40.47
N SER A 26 38.02 -19.73 39.84
CA SER A 26 39.15 -19.43 38.94
C SER A 26 39.15 -19.95 37.48
N ASN A 27 38.99 -18.96 36.59
CA ASN A 27 39.53 -18.83 35.22
C ASN A 27 39.20 -19.91 34.19
N ASN A 28 38.26 -19.61 33.29
CA ASN A 28 38.55 -19.44 31.87
C ASN A 28 37.36 -18.85 31.12
N GLU A 29 37.67 -17.97 30.18
CA GLU A 29 36.79 -17.48 29.13
C GLU A 29 36.37 -18.68 28.27
N GLU A 30 35.09 -19.06 28.28
CA GLU A 30 34.55 -19.95 27.25
C GLU A 30 33.14 -19.49 26.87
N THR A 31 33.08 -18.90 25.69
CA THR A 31 31.89 -18.51 24.94
C THR A 31 30.95 -19.71 24.80
N PRO A 32 29.64 -19.62 25.12
CA PRO A 32 28.70 -20.65 24.71
C PRO A 32 28.39 -20.47 23.22
N ILE A 33 29.03 -21.29 22.39
CA ILE A 33 28.57 -21.58 21.03
C ILE A 33 27.29 -22.42 21.18
N GLY A 34 26.15 -21.98 20.60
CA GLY A 34 24.97 -22.83 20.68
C GLY A 34 23.63 -22.36 20.12
N ALA A 35 23.57 -21.40 19.21
CA ALA A 35 22.44 -21.30 18.26
C ALA A 35 22.90 -20.53 17.02
N SER A 36 23.43 -21.25 16.03
CA SER A 36 23.64 -20.67 14.71
C SER A 36 22.30 -20.09 14.22
N PRO A 37 22.26 -18.84 13.72
CA PRO A 37 21.09 -18.35 13.01
C PRO A 37 20.78 -19.35 11.91
N LYS A 38 19.60 -19.97 11.94
CA LYS A 38 19.12 -20.80 10.84
C LYS A 38 19.20 -19.92 9.59
N PRO A 39 19.95 -20.31 8.54
CA PRO A 39 19.92 -19.58 7.28
C PRO A 39 18.46 -19.44 6.86
N ALA A 40 18.03 -18.21 6.56
CA ALA A 40 16.73 -17.99 5.92
C ALA A 40 16.66 -18.97 4.74
N ALA A 41 15.58 -19.75 4.66
CA ALA A 41 15.39 -20.65 3.55
C ALA A 41 15.48 -19.82 2.25
N PRO A 42 16.21 -20.28 1.22
CA PRO A 42 16.23 -19.57 -0.05
C PRO A 42 14.78 -19.41 -0.54
N SER A 43 14.36 -18.17 -0.77
CA SER A 43 13.07 -17.87 -1.38
C SER A 43 13.11 -18.40 -2.82
N ASN A 44 12.43 -19.52 -3.07
CA ASN A 44 12.25 -20.09 -4.42
C ASN A 44 11.20 -19.29 -5.23
N ASP A 45 11.17 -17.97 -5.08
CA ASP A 45 10.18 -17.15 -5.73
C ASP A 45 10.42 -17.17 -7.25
N LYS A 46 9.40 -17.60 -8.00
CA LYS A 46 9.43 -17.62 -9.45
C LYS A 46 9.69 -16.19 -9.96
N VAL A 47 10.76 -16.02 -10.74
CA VAL A 47 10.98 -14.78 -11.50
C VAL A 47 10.15 -14.87 -12.77
N ASN A 48 9.19 -13.95 -12.94
CA ASN A 48 8.43 -13.86 -14.19
C ASN A 48 9.27 -13.16 -15.24
N THR A 49 9.20 -13.64 -16.48
CA THR A 49 9.80 -12.97 -17.62
C THR A 49 9.23 -11.56 -17.77
N PRO A 50 10.09 -10.53 -17.92
CA PRO A 50 9.64 -9.19 -18.29
C PRO A 50 8.75 -9.21 -19.53
N LEU A 51 7.61 -8.55 -19.46
CA LEU A 51 6.69 -8.42 -20.58
C LEU A 51 7.25 -7.43 -21.59
N LYS A 52 7.15 -7.76 -22.87
CA LYS A 52 7.53 -6.84 -23.94
C LYS A 52 6.39 -5.85 -24.21
N PRO A 53 6.69 -4.61 -24.64
CA PRO A 53 5.66 -3.61 -24.95
C PRO A 53 4.56 -4.12 -25.89
N GLU A 54 4.92 -4.86 -26.94
CA GLU A 54 3.97 -5.40 -27.92
C GLU A 54 3.05 -6.51 -27.35
N GLN A 55 3.36 -7.04 -26.18
CA GLN A 55 2.54 -8.04 -25.49
C GLN A 55 1.52 -7.40 -24.54
N VAL A 56 1.73 -6.12 -24.20
CA VAL A 56 0.91 -5.40 -23.23
C VAL A 56 -0.16 -4.59 -23.96
N SER A 57 -1.42 -4.89 -23.65
CA SER A 57 -2.54 -4.04 -23.95
C SER A 57 -3.53 -4.19 -22.81
N ALA A 58 -3.72 -3.12 -22.03
CA ALA A 58 -4.54 -3.16 -20.83
C ALA A 58 -5.33 -1.87 -20.66
N SER A 59 -6.49 -1.94 -20.03
CA SER A 59 -7.23 -0.74 -19.61
C SER A 59 -7.74 -0.90 -18.20
N ALA A 60 -7.51 0.13 -17.37
CA ALA A 60 -8.07 0.21 -16.03
C ALA A 60 -9.36 1.04 -16.02
N SER A 61 -10.33 0.64 -15.20
CA SER A 61 -11.59 1.38 -14.99
C SER A 61 -12.09 1.18 -13.55
N VAL A 62 -12.82 2.18 -13.03
CA VAL A 62 -13.53 2.03 -11.76
C VAL A 62 -14.71 1.07 -11.97
N LEU A 63 -14.72 -0.03 -11.24
CA LEU A 63 -15.81 -1.02 -11.25
C LEU A 63 -16.86 -0.66 -10.19
N GLU A 64 -16.43 -0.20 -9.03
CA GLU A 64 -17.30 0.11 -7.89
C GLU A 64 -16.69 1.24 -7.03
N GLY A 65 -17.53 2.09 -6.44
CA GLY A 65 -17.11 3.26 -5.68
C GLY A 65 -16.83 4.50 -6.54
N PRO A 66 -16.17 5.54 -5.99
CA PRO A 66 -15.56 5.58 -4.65
C PRO A 66 -16.60 5.61 -3.51
N TYR A 67 -16.27 4.94 -2.41
CA TYR A 67 -16.99 5.03 -1.13
C TYR A 67 -16.07 5.54 -0.03
N TYR A 68 -16.64 6.16 1.00
CA TYR A 68 -15.91 6.60 2.17
C TYR A 68 -16.40 5.86 3.42
N ASP A 69 -15.47 5.22 4.13
CA ASP A 69 -15.71 4.66 5.46
C ASP A 69 -15.20 5.65 6.51
N ALA A 70 -16.13 6.37 7.14
CA ALA A 70 -15.82 7.35 8.17
C ALA A 70 -15.31 6.74 9.49
N ALA A 71 -15.58 5.45 9.75
CA ALA A 71 -15.14 4.80 10.98
C ALA A 71 -13.63 4.48 10.93
N SER A 72 -13.12 4.14 9.74
CA SER A 72 -11.71 3.84 9.52
C SER A 72 -10.94 4.95 8.79
N ASP A 73 -11.63 6.01 8.37
CA ASP A 73 -11.10 7.12 7.55
C ASP A 73 -10.48 6.65 6.22
N GLN A 74 -11.19 5.73 5.54
CA GLN A 74 -10.70 5.09 4.32
C GLN A 74 -11.57 5.43 3.09
N LEU A 75 -10.91 5.73 1.98
CA LEU A 75 -11.48 5.71 0.63
C LEU A 75 -11.41 4.28 0.08
N ILE A 76 -12.55 3.76 -0.37
CA ILE A 76 -12.69 2.39 -0.87
C ILE A 76 -13.16 2.41 -2.32
N VAL A 77 -12.46 1.67 -3.17
CA VAL A 77 -12.77 1.57 -4.60
C VAL A 77 -12.41 0.19 -5.11
N LYS A 78 -13.17 -0.32 -6.07
CA LYS A 78 -12.83 -1.54 -6.80
C LYS A 78 -12.44 -1.18 -8.22
N ILE A 79 -11.28 -1.66 -8.66
CA ILE A 79 -10.74 -1.39 -9.99
C ILE A 79 -10.78 -2.67 -10.82
N ALA A 80 -11.28 -2.54 -12.03
CA ALA A 80 -11.20 -3.57 -13.06
C ALA A 80 -10.05 -3.24 -14.03
N VAL A 81 -9.27 -4.26 -14.38
CA VAL A 81 -8.23 -4.18 -15.41
C VAL A 81 -8.53 -5.21 -16.49
N LYS A 82 -8.86 -4.74 -17.69
CA LYS A 82 -9.02 -5.60 -18.86
C LYS A 82 -7.65 -5.89 -19.47
N ASN A 83 -7.33 -7.16 -19.69
CA ASN A 83 -6.18 -7.55 -20.50
C ASN A 83 -6.65 -7.82 -21.94
N THR A 84 -6.27 -6.94 -22.87
CA THR A 84 -6.45 -7.10 -24.32
C THR A 84 -5.14 -7.42 -25.04
N GLY A 85 -4.07 -7.66 -24.27
CA GLY A 85 -2.76 -8.09 -24.77
C GLY A 85 -2.75 -9.55 -25.20
N SER A 86 -1.56 -10.04 -25.53
CA SER A 86 -1.38 -11.38 -26.10
C SER A 86 -0.90 -12.43 -25.09
N VAL A 87 -0.60 -12.03 -23.85
CA VAL A 87 -0.03 -12.90 -22.82
C VAL A 87 -0.76 -12.76 -21.49
N VAL A 88 -0.61 -13.78 -20.64
CA VAL A 88 -1.10 -13.76 -19.27
C VAL A 88 -0.30 -12.75 -18.44
N TYR A 89 -0.99 -12.00 -17.59
CA TYR A 89 -0.36 -11.18 -16.55
C TYR A 89 -0.26 -11.98 -15.25
N PRO A 90 0.94 -12.48 -14.89
CA PRO A 90 1.11 -13.30 -13.69
C PRO A 90 1.05 -12.41 -12.45
N VAL A 91 0.22 -12.74 -11.46
CA VAL A 91 0.01 -11.90 -10.25
C VAL A 91 0.82 -12.37 -9.03
N THR A 92 1.67 -13.38 -9.22
CA THR A 92 2.59 -13.93 -8.21
C THR A 92 4.01 -14.02 -8.75
N GLY A 93 5.01 -14.07 -7.87
CA GLY A 93 6.43 -14.09 -8.23
C GLY A 93 7.10 -12.71 -8.20
N ILE A 94 8.40 -12.67 -8.43
CA ILE A 94 9.23 -11.45 -8.22
C ILE A 94 8.83 -10.29 -9.15
N ASN A 95 8.47 -10.61 -10.40
CA ASN A 95 7.98 -9.64 -11.39
C ASN A 95 6.48 -9.85 -11.63
N ALA A 96 5.71 -9.96 -10.55
CA ALA A 96 4.25 -10.04 -10.62
C ALA A 96 3.66 -8.76 -11.23
N VAL A 97 2.48 -8.89 -11.82
CA VAL A 97 1.64 -7.77 -12.21
C VAL A 97 0.71 -7.43 -11.04
N THR A 98 0.81 -6.20 -10.56
CA THR A 98 0.01 -5.63 -9.47
C THR A 98 -0.77 -4.43 -9.98
N LEU A 99 -1.73 -3.93 -9.19
CA LEU A 99 -2.32 -2.63 -9.41
C LEU A 99 -1.49 -1.59 -8.66
N GLY A 100 -0.81 -0.71 -9.39
CA GLY A 100 -0.22 0.49 -8.85
C GLY A 100 -1.30 1.53 -8.53
N VAL A 101 -1.24 2.07 -7.33
CA VAL A 101 -2.12 3.15 -6.85
C VAL A 101 -1.26 4.38 -6.61
N VAL A 102 -1.40 5.39 -7.46
CA VAL A 102 -0.47 6.51 -7.56
C VAL A 102 -1.16 7.79 -7.12
N GLN A 103 -0.56 8.48 -6.16
CA GLN A 103 -0.97 9.82 -5.77
C GLN A 103 -0.48 10.83 -6.81
N LYS A 104 -1.42 11.56 -7.41
CA LYS A 104 -1.18 12.58 -8.42
C LYS A 104 -1.39 13.97 -7.82
N VAL A 105 -0.29 14.67 -7.63
CA VAL A 105 -0.29 16.04 -7.10
C VAL A 105 -0.49 17.04 -8.24
N PRO A 106 -1.43 17.99 -8.12
CA PRO A 106 -1.65 19.01 -9.13
C PRO A 106 -0.37 19.77 -9.49
N GLY A 107 -0.09 19.90 -10.78
CA GLY A 107 1.00 20.76 -11.25
C GLY A 107 0.68 22.24 -11.03
N GLN A 108 1.72 23.06 -10.84
CA GLN A 108 1.57 24.52 -10.71
C GLN A 108 1.77 25.21 -12.05
N GLY A 109 1.09 26.33 -12.27
CA GLY A 109 1.32 27.18 -13.45
C GLY A 109 1.08 26.47 -14.80
N GLY A 110 0.10 25.55 -14.86
CA GLY A 110 -0.23 24.79 -16.07
C GLY A 110 0.69 23.59 -16.35
N GLN A 111 1.60 23.26 -15.43
CA GLN A 111 2.38 22.02 -15.50
C GLN A 111 1.49 20.79 -15.28
N PRO A 112 1.85 19.62 -15.86
CA PRO A 112 1.12 18.38 -15.64
C PRO A 112 1.23 17.91 -14.19
N ASP A 113 0.25 17.10 -13.76
CA ASP A 113 0.25 16.48 -12.44
C ASP A 113 1.48 15.58 -12.24
N THR A 114 2.11 15.68 -11.08
CA THR A 114 3.30 14.89 -10.71
C THR A 114 2.92 13.65 -9.91
N ARG A 115 3.80 12.65 -9.86
CA ARG A 115 3.64 11.45 -9.02
C ARG A 115 4.38 11.70 -7.72
N ALA A 116 3.67 11.69 -6.60
CA ALA A 116 4.29 11.97 -5.29
C ALA A 116 4.59 10.71 -4.48
N SER A 117 3.65 9.77 -4.44
CA SER A 117 3.79 8.49 -3.76
C SER A 117 2.93 7.43 -4.43
N ASP A 118 3.23 6.17 -4.15
CA ASP A 118 2.43 5.06 -4.65
C ASP A 118 2.38 3.89 -3.66
N THR A 119 1.36 3.05 -3.83
CA THR A 119 1.19 1.77 -3.12
C THR A 119 0.68 0.70 -4.08
N ARG A 120 0.51 -0.54 -3.61
CA ARG A 120 0.07 -1.68 -4.43
C ARG A 120 -1.22 -2.29 -3.89
N ALA A 121 -2.07 -2.70 -4.81
CA ALA A 121 -3.15 -3.64 -4.55
C ALA A 121 -2.95 -4.90 -5.40
N ALA A 122 -3.29 -6.05 -4.81
CA ALA A 122 -3.16 -7.34 -5.47
C ALA A 122 -4.42 -7.67 -6.28
N PHE A 123 -4.23 -8.33 -7.41
CA PHE A 123 -5.29 -9.04 -8.12
C PHE A 123 -5.49 -10.43 -7.50
N LYS A 124 -6.70 -10.96 -7.63
CA LYS A 124 -7.07 -12.27 -7.04
C LYS A 124 -6.48 -13.46 -7.82
N GLU A 125 -6.30 -13.31 -9.12
CA GLU A 125 -5.82 -14.36 -10.02
C GLU A 125 -5.12 -13.77 -11.24
N ASP A 126 -4.32 -14.62 -11.92
CA ASP A 126 -3.64 -14.27 -13.17
C ASP A 126 -4.63 -13.77 -14.23
N ILE A 127 -4.31 -12.65 -14.86
CA ILE A 127 -5.21 -12.02 -15.84
C ILE A 127 -4.85 -12.54 -17.24
N LYS A 128 -5.63 -13.51 -17.73
CA LYS A 128 -5.46 -14.08 -19.07
C LYS A 128 -5.81 -13.08 -20.18
N PRO A 129 -5.28 -13.25 -21.41
CA PRO A 129 -5.74 -12.50 -22.57
C PRO A 129 -7.27 -12.58 -22.71
N GLY A 130 -7.91 -11.42 -22.89
CA GLY A 130 -9.37 -11.31 -22.99
C GLY A 130 -10.11 -11.39 -21.65
N ALA A 131 -9.42 -11.58 -20.52
CA ALA A 131 -10.04 -11.58 -19.19
C ALA A 131 -9.97 -10.19 -18.53
N THR A 132 -10.69 -10.06 -17.40
CA THR A 132 -10.64 -8.88 -16.54
C THR A 132 -10.17 -9.33 -15.17
N GLY A 133 -9.12 -8.69 -14.64
CA GLY A 133 -8.72 -8.82 -13.24
C GLY A 133 -9.36 -7.73 -12.40
N GLU A 134 -9.67 -8.04 -11.15
CA GLU A 134 -10.25 -7.08 -10.20
C GLU A 134 -9.33 -6.94 -8.99
N ALA A 135 -9.20 -5.71 -8.49
CA ALA A 135 -8.49 -5.39 -7.27
C ALA A 135 -9.37 -4.51 -6.37
N ASP A 136 -9.48 -4.94 -5.11
CA ASP A 136 -10.12 -4.18 -4.04
C ASP A 136 -9.06 -3.23 -3.44
N VAL A 137 -9.37 -1.94 -3.36
CA VAL A 137 -8.45 -0.91 -2.87
C VAL A 137 -9.07 -0.18 -1.68
N SER A 138 -8.30 -0.02 -0.62
CA SER A 138 -8.62 0.78 0.56
C SER A 138 -7.45 1.69 0.88
N LEU A 139 -7.67 3.00 0.84
CA LEU A 139 -6.65 4.02 1.02
C LEU A 139 -7.03 4.94 2.17
N PRO A 140 -6.06 5.42 2.97
CA PRO A 140 -6.31 6.53 3.88
C PRO A 140 -6.88 7.71 3.11
N ALA A 141 -7.94 8.35 3.63
CA ALA A 141 -8.57 9.48 2.96
C ALA A 141 -7.55 10.60 2.68
N ASP A 142 -6.60 10.83 3.58
CA ASP A 142 -5.51 11.81 3.41
C ASP A 142 -4.59 11.51 2.20
N PHE A 143 -4.53 10.28 1.70
CA PHE A 143 -3.84 9.96 0.45
C PHE A 143 -4.52 10.63 -0.76
N ALA A 144 -5.82 10.87 -0.69
CA ALA A 144 -6.64 11.38 -1.79
C ALA A 144 -7.09 12.84 -1.60
N VAL A 145 -6.99 13.39 -0.39
CA VAL A 145 -7.29 14.81 -0.13
C VAL A 145 -6.32 15.70 -0.90
N ALA A 146 -6.86 16.68 -1.64
CA ALA A 146 -6.14 17.60 -2.53
C ALA A 146 -5.40 16.93 -3.71
N HIS A 147 -5.58 15.62 -3.92
CA HIS A 147 -4.82 14.85 -4.90
C HIS A 147 -5.76 13.99 -5.74
N LYS A 148 -5.39 13.76 -7.01
CA LYS A 148 -6.03 12.69 -7.78
C LYS A 148 -5.37 11.37 -7.40
N VAL A 149 -6.11 10.28 -7.57
CA VAL A 149 -5.56 8.92 -7.43
C VAL A 149 -5.65 8.26 -8.79
N GLU A 150 -4.51 7.86 -9.33
CA GLU A 150 -4.39 7.13 -10.58
C GLU A 150 -4.16 5.65 -10.29
N PHE A 151 -4.89 4.78 -11.00
CA PHE A 151 -4.78 3.34 -10.93
C PHE A 151 -4.31 2.80 -12.27
N GLU A 152 -3.22 2.06 -12.25
CA GLU A 152 -2.67 1.43 -13.45
C GLU A 152 -1.99 0.10 -13.11
N PRO A 153 -1.94 -0.85 -14.05
CA PRO A 153 -1.14 -2.04 -13.86
C PRO A 153 0.37 -1.71 -13.87
N LEU A 154 1.10 -2.42 -13.03
CA LEU A 154 2.56 -2.40 -12.98
C LEU A 154 3.05 -3.83 -13.04
N GLN A 155 3.99 -4.14 -13.93
CA GLN A 155 4.83 -5.31 -13.71
C GLN A 155 5.97 -4.91 -12.79
N GLU A 156 5.96 -5.46 -11.57
CA GLU A 156 6.94 -5.14 -10.52
C GLU A 156 8.37 -5.29 -11.04
N ASN A 157 9.20 -4.30 -10.72
CA ASN A 157 10.61 -4.19 -11.15
C ASN A 157 10.84 -4.12 -12.67
N VAL A 158 9.80 -3.93 -13.48
CA VAL A 158 9.91 -3.92 -14.94
C VAL A 158 9.32 -2.67 -15.56
N VAL A 159 7.99 -2.48 -15.51
CA VAL A 159 7.34 -1.44 -16.32
C VAL A 159 5.94 -1.06 -15.82
N TRP A 160 5.66 0.24 -15.78
CA TRP A 160 4.32 0.78 -15.53
C TRP A 160 3.52 0.86 -16.83
N PHE A 161 2.33 0.28 -16.85
CA PHE A 161 1.61 0.13 -18.11
C PHE A 161 1.05 1.47 -18.59
N GLY A 162 0.51 2.30 -17.71
CA GLY A 162 0.03 3.64 -18.07
C GLY A 162 1.18 4.61 -18.27
N TYR A 163 2.09 4.70 -17.30
CA TYR A 163 3.18 5.67 -17.34
C TYR A 163 4.18 5.41 -18.46
N ASP A 164 4.69 4.19 -18.61
CA ASP A 164 5.73 3.91 -19.60
C ASP A 164 5.12 3.51 -20.95
N LEU A 165 4.09 2.66 -20.94
CA LEU A 165 3.50 2.07 -22.15
C LEU A 165 2.22 2.77 -22.63
N LYS A 166 1.83 3.88 -21.99
CA LYS A 166 0.69 4.73 -22.37
C LYS A 166 -0.65 3.97 -22.44
N GLN A 167 -0.80 2.93 -21.63
CA GLN A 167 -2.06 2.21 -21.50
C GLN A 167 -3.12 3.07 -20.76
N PRO A 168 -4.41 2.94 -21.08
CA PRO A 168 -5.47 3.62 -20.35
C PRO A 168 -5.48 3.32 -18.84
N THR A 169 -5.47 4.38 -18.04
CA THR A 169 -5.52 4.33 -16.57
C THR A 169 -6.89 4.77 -16.04
N ALA A 170 -7.22 4.39 -14.81
CA ALA A 170 -8.39 4.94 -14.12
C ALA A 170 -7.92 6.06 -13.19
N VAL A 171 -8.65 7.18 -13.15
CA VAL A 171 -8.33 8.31 -12.27
C VAL A 171 -9.58 8.74 -11.53
N ILE A 172 -9.46 8.92 -10.21
CA ILE A 172 -10.52 9.48 -9.36
C ILE A 172 -10.01 10.72 -8.62
N GLY A 173 -10.96 11.51 -8.11
CA GLY A 173 -10.68 12.75 -7.40
C GLY A 173 -10.41 13.93 -8.34
N PRO A 174 -9.86 15.05 -7.81
CA PRO A 174 -9.37 15.19 -6.45
C PRO A 174 -10.49 15.12 -5.40
N PHE A 175 -10.12 14.85 -4.16
CA PHE A 175 -11.04 14.89 -3.03
C PHE A 175 -10.69 16.02 -2.06
N ALA A 176 -11.62 16.36 -1.19
CA ALA A 176 -11.43 17.30 -0.10
C ALA A 176 -12.11 16.78 1.17
N ARG A 177 -11.72 17.28 2.33
CA ARG A 177 -12.56 17.13 3.52
C ARG A 177 -13.82 17.96 3.32
N CYS A 178 -14.97 17.38 3.63
CA CYS A 178 -16.23 18.12 3.61
C CYS A 178 -16.19 19.26 4.65
N ALA A 179 -17.05 20.27 4.49
CA ALA A 179 -17.07 21.44 5.36
C ALA A 179 -17.33 21.11 6.85
N ASP A 180 -17.93 19.95 7.13
CA ASP A 180 -18.13 19.44 8.50
C ASP A 180 -16.85 18.89 9.15
N GLY A 181 -15.77 18.77 8.39
CA GLY A 181 -14.47 18.24 8.81
C GLY A 181 -14.46 16.72 9.04
N LYS A 182 -15.55 16.01 8.74
CA LYS A 182 -15.70 14.57 9.05
C LYS A 182 -15.94 13.71 7.81
N GLY A 183 -16.50 14.29 6.76
CA GLY A 183 -16.73 13.62 5.48
C GLY A 183 -15.56 13.75 4.50
N LEU A 184 -15.57 12.89 3.49
CA LEU A 184 -14.80 13.07 2.26
C LEU A 184 -15.75 13.56 1.16
N CYS A 185 -15.34 14.59 0.43
CA CYS A 185 -16.11 15.23 -0.65
C CYS A 185 -15.33 15.13 -1.97
N ASP A 186 -16.06 15.06 -3.08
CA ASP A 186 -15.49 15.10 -4.43
C ASP A 186 -15.00 16.51 -4.81
N GLY A 187 -14.45 16.64 -6.02
CA GLY A 187 -13.94 17.91 -6.54
C GLY A 187 -15.01 18.99 -6.76
N GLN A 188 -16.29 18.61 -6.69
CA GLN A 188 -17.44 19.50 -6.76
C GLN A 188 -17.99 19.85 -5.38
N GLY A 189 -17.43 19.26 -4.31
CA GLY A 189 -17.86 19.46 -2.93
C GLY A 189 -19.04 18.58 -2.51
N ASN A 190 -19.46 17.60 -3.33
CA ASN A 190 -20.49 16.65 -2.93
C ASN A 190 -19.90 15.57 -2.03
N PRO A 191 -20.61 15.11 -0.98
CA PRO A 191 -20.13 14.00 -0.16
C PRO A 191 -19.94 12.72 -0.98
N VAL A 192 -18.80 12.06 -0.78
CA VAL A 192 -18.56 10.70 -1.27
C VAL A 192 -19.52 9.75 -0.54
N PRO A 193 -20.23 8.86 -1.25
CA PRO A 193 -21.19 7.96 -0.59
C PRO A 193 -20.52 7.10 0.48
N ALA A 194 -21.24 6.87 1.59
CA ALA A 194 -20.79 5.96 2.63
C ALA A 194 -20.80 4.51 2.13
N LYS A 195 -19.92 3.67 2.68
CA LYS A 195 -19.95 2.22 2.47
C LYS A 195 -20.81 1.52 3.52
#